data_AF-A0A372NR87-F1
#
_entry.id   AF-A0A372NR87-F1
#
_cell.length_a   1.000
_cell.length_b   1.000
_cell.length_c   1.000
_cell.angle_alpha   90.00
_cell.angle_beta   90.00
_cell.angle_gamma   90.00
#
_symmetry.space_group_name_H-M   'P 1'
#
loop_
_entity.id
_entity.type
_entity.pdbx_description
1 polymer ?
#
loop_
_entity_poly.entity_id
_entity_poly.type
_entity_poly.pdbx_seq_one_letter_code
_entity_poly.pdbx_strand_id
1 'polypeptide(L)'
;MNPKLIPTKPGQICKIVSTIADLEPEEVYIVTENPEDFDNDEEILVVSLTELQRNVSDTNQASRTSVKKSGLVVVGENLQEYVRSWNEK
;
A
#
# COMPACT_ATOMS: atom_id res chain seq x y z
N MET A 1 -12.65 16.12 -8.28
CA MET A 1 -11.40 15.33 -8.39
C MET A 1 -11.01 14.96 -6.98
N ASN A 2 -11.12 13.69 -6.60
CA ASN A 2 -10.60 13.26 -5.29
C ASN A 2 -9.08 13.39 -5.35
N PRO A 3 -8.43 14.08 -4.40
CA PRO A 3 -6.98 14.15 -4.37
C PRO A 3 -6.44 12.71 -4.33
N LYS A 4 -5.58 12.35 -5.28
CA LYS A 4 -4.80 11.11 -5.17
C LYS A 4 -3.92 11.26 -3.93
N LEU A 5 -4.33 10.63 -2.84
CA LEU A 5 -3.51 10.54 -1.63
C LEU A 5 -2.34 9.59 -1.95
N ILE A 6 -1.20 10.15 -2.33
CA ILE A 6 0.06 9.42 -2.45
C ILE A 6 0.58 9.11 -1.04
N PRO A 7 1.32 8.00 -0.84
CA PRO A 7 1.89 7.70 0.46
C PRO A 7 2.93 8.75 0.87
N THR A 8 2.90 9.12 2.14
CA THR A 8 3.77 10.12 2.77
C THR A 8 4.47 9.59 4.01
N LYS A 9 4.12 8.40 4.51
CA LYS A 9 4.81 7.81 5.68
C LYS A 9 4.82 6.28 5.60
N PRO A 10 5.80 5.62 6.25
CA PRO A 10 5.78 4.17 6.44
C PRO A 10 4.50 3.72 7.17
N GLY A 11 4.04 2.51 6.86
CA GLY A 11 2.88 1.90 7.52
C GLY A 11 1.51 2.29 6.95
N GLN A 12 1.45 3.23 6.00
CA GLN A 12 0.21 3.52 5.26
C GLN A 12 -0.20 2.33 4.40
N ILE A 13 -1.51 2.11 4.31
CA ILE A 13 -2.12 1.07 3.49
C ILE A 13 -2.46 1.67 2.13
N CYS A 14 -1.96 1.05 1.06
CA CYS A 14 -2.07 1.54 -0.30
C CYS A 14 -2.64 0.47 -1.24
N LYS A 15 -3.22 0.93 -2.34
CA LYS A 15 -3.51 0.11 -3.53
C LYS A 15 -2.66 0.58 -4.69
N ILE A 16 -2.26 -0.35 -5.54
CA ILE A 16 -1.65 -0.02 -6.84
C ILE A 16 -2.75 0.43 -7.78
N VAL A 17 -2.56 1.57 -8.44
CA VAL A 17 -3.48 2.09 -9.44
C VAL A 17 -3.41 1.17 -10.67
N SER A 18 -4.43 0.34 -10.85
CA SER A 18 -4.61 -0.42 -12.09
C SER A 18 -4.94 0.53 -13.24
N THR A 19 -4.30 0.33 -14.39
CA THR A 19 -4.65 1.01 -15.65
C THR A 19 -5.87 0.40 -16.32
N ILE A 20 -6.33 -0.75 -15.84
CA ILE A 20 -7.53 -1.45 -16.31
C ILE A 20 -8.67 -1.08 -15.38
N ALA A 21 -9.63 -0.29 -15.90
CA ALA A 21 -10.71 0.33 -15.13
C ALA A 21 -11.64 -0.66 -14.41
N ASP A 22 -11.72 -1.91 -14.89
CA ASP A 22 -12.60 -2.95 -14.33
C ASP A 22 -11.87 -3.98 -13.46
N LEU A 23 -10.55 -3.84 -13.28
CA LEU A 23 -9.82 -4.65 -12.31
C LEU A 23 -9.77 -3.85 -11.00
N GLU A 24 -10.70 -4.12 -10.08
CA GLU A 24 -10.49 -3.69 -8.70
C GLU A 24 -9.19 -4.32 -8.21
N PRO A 25 -8.22 -3.53 -7.70
CA PRO A 25 -7.06 -4.10 -7.04
C PRO A 25 -7.56 -4.82 -5.80
N GLU A 26 -7.63 -6.15 -5.88
CA GLU A 26 -7.99 -7.03 -4.76
C GLU A 26 -6.93 -6.98 -3.66
N GLU A 27 -5.69 -6.69 -4.04
CA GLU A 27 -4.57 -6.67 -3.12
C GLU A 27 -4.30 -5.26 -2.56
N VAL A 28 -4.05 -5.21 -1.26
CA VAL A 28 -3.59 -4.03 -0.55
C VAL A 28 -2.18 -4.25 -0.01
N TYR A 29 -1.44 -3.17 0.02
CA TYR A 29 -0.03 -3.16 0.38
C TYR A 29 0.22 -2.22 1.54
N ILE A 30 1.21 -2.53 2.36
CA ILE A 30 1.77 -1.62 3.35
C ILE A 30 3.08 -1.05 2.84
N VAL A 31 3.24 0.25 3.02
CA VAL A 31 4.49 0.95 2.73
C VAL A 31 5.53 0.59 3.78
N THR A 32 6.69 0.05 3.37
CA THR A 32 7.74 -0.37 4.31
C THR A 32 8.87 0.64 4.49
N GLU A 33 9.01 1.58 3.57
CA GLU A 33 10.06 2.60 3.56
C GLU A 33 9.47 3.99 3.79
N ASN A 34 10.31 5.01 3.99
CA ASN A 34 9.85 6.37 4.14
C ASN A 34 9.60 7.03 2.77
N PRO A 35 8.33 7.28 2.35
CA PRO A 35 8.05 7.78 1.01
C PRO A 35 8.52 9.21 0.77
N GLU A 36 8.78 10.00 1.82
CA GLU A 36 9.26 11.37 1.67
C GLU A 36 10.67 11.44 1.11
N ASP A 37 11.44 10.35 1.22
CA ASP A 37 12.80 10.26 0.69
C ASP A 37 12.83 10.00 -0.83
N PHE A 38 11.65 9.84 -1.46
CA PHE A 38 11.50 9.47 -2.87
C PHE A 38 10.60 10.44 -3.64
N ASP A 39 10.98 10.75 -4.87
CA ASP A 39 10.16 11.47 -5.82
C ASP A 39 9.00 10.60 -6.36
N ASN A 40 7.98 11.24 -6.93
CA ASN A 40 6.79 10.54 -7.42
C ASN A 40 7.06 9.53 -8.56
N ASP A 41 8.15 9.73 -9.29
CA ASP A 41 8.57 8.84 -10.39
C ASP A 41 9.50 7.72 -9.93
N GLU A 42 10.00 7.79 -8.69
CA GLU A 42 10.84 6.76 -8.09
C GLU A 42 10.01 5.60 -7.55
N GLU A 43 10.68 4.45 -7.43
CA GLU A 43 10.07 3.24 -6.90
C GLU A 43 10.32 3.12 -5.40
N ILE A 44 9.30 2.68 -4.67
CA ILE A 44 9.38 2.37 -3.25
C ILE A 44 8.98 0.91 -3.01
N LEU A 45 9.50 0.34 -1.92
CA LEU A 45 9.15 -1.02 -1.52
C LEU A 45 7.85 -1.05 -0.72
N VAL A 46 6.96 -1.91 -1.18
CA VAL A 46 5.70 -2.24 -0.49
C VAL A 46 5.59 -3.74 -0.29
N VAL A 47 4.81 -4.16 0.71
CA VAL A 47 4.53 -5.59 0.97
C VAL A 47 3.03 -5.78 1.02
N SER A 48 2.51 -6.84 0.40
CA SER A 48 1.08 -7.10 0.48
C SER A 48 0.68 -7.60 1.87
N LEU A 49 -0.52 -7.22 2.32
CA LEU A 49 -1.02 -7.71 3.62
C LEU A 49 -1.18 -9.24 3.63
N THR A 50 -1.53 -9.83 2.48
CA THR A 50 -1.59 -11.29 2.31
C THR A 50 -0.23 -11.94 2.52
N GLU A 51 0.84 -11.36 1.97
CA GLU A 51 2.19 -11.89 2.12
C GLU A 51 2.69 -11.76 3.57
N LEU A 52 2.37 -10.65 4.25
CA LEU A 52 2.64 -10.50 5.68
C LEU A 52 1.88 -11.52 6.52
N GLN A 53 0.62 -11.80 6.18
CA GLN A 53 -0.18 -12.81 6.88
C GLN A 53 0.41 -14.21 6.69
N ARG A 54 0.88 -14.56 5.49
CA ARG A 54 1.56 -15.84 5.21
C ARG A 54 2.85 -16.00 6.00
N ASN A 55 3.56 -14.90 6.23
CA ASN A 55 4.82 -14.84 6.96
C ASN A 55 4.66 -14.24 8.37
N VAL A 56 3.50 -14.43 9.02
CA VAL A 56 3.21 -13.80 10.33
C VAL A 56 4.22 -14.16 11.44
N SER A 57 4.82 -15.35 11.36
CA SER A 57 5.84 -15.82 12.29
C SER A 57 7.19 -15.11 12.12
N ASP A 58 7.48 -14.61 10.92
CA ASP A 58 8.68 -13.83 10.59
C ASP A 58 8.42 -12.93 9.38
N THR A 59 7.96 -11.71 9.67
CA THR A 59 7.55 -10.74 8.63
C THR A 59 8.71 -10.28 7.75
N ASN A 60 9.97 -10.53 8.12
CA ASN A 60 11.11 -10.14 7.29
C ASN A 60 11.26 -11.01 6.04
N GLN A 61 10.72 -12.23 6.08
CA GLN A 61 10.70 -13.15 4.94
C GLN A 61 9.60 -12.83 3.92
N ALA A 62 8.69 -11.91 4.24
CA ALA A 62 7.68 -11.46 3.30
C ALA A 62 8.31 -10.80 2.07
N SER A 63 7.89 -11.26 0.89
CA SER A 63 8.35 -10.72 -0.39
C SER A 63 7.97 -9.24 -0.52
N ARG A 64 8.94 -8.40 -0.87
CA ARG A 64 8.74 -6.96 -1.16
C ARG A 64 8.57 -6.74 -2.65
N THR A 65 7.69 -5.82 -3.02
CA THR A 65 7.42 -5.41 -4.39
C THR A 65 7.86 -3.98 -4.58
N SER A 66 8.62 -3.71 -5.65
CA SER A 66 9.00 -2.36 -6.07
C SER A 66 7.87 -1.75 -6.90
N VAL A 67 7.37 -0.59 -6.51
CA VAL A 67 6.29 0.11 -7.22
C VAL A 67 6.58 1.60 -7.27
N LYS A 68 6.32 2.24 -8.42
CA LYS A 68 6.38 3.70 -8.53
C LYS A 68 5.48 4.37 -7.49
N LYS A 69 6.01 5.37 -6.78
CA LYS A 69 5.26 6.12 -5.76
C LYS A 69 3.97 6.74 -6.31
N SER A 70 4.01 7.31 -7.52
CA SER A 70 2.83 7.83 -8.24
C SER A 70 1.80 6.76 -8.64
N GLY A 71 2.19 5.50 -8.63
CA GLY A 71 1.34 4.34 -8.88
C GLY A 71 0.57 3.87 -7.65
N LEU A 72 0.75 4.50 -6.48
CA LEU A 72 0.10 4.12 -5.23
C LEU A 72 -0.99 5.13 -4.83
N VAL A 73 -2.07 4.62 -4.24
CA VAL A 73 -3.12 5.41 -3.61
C VAL A 73 -3.35 4.90 -2.20
N VAL A 74 -3.25 5.79 -1.21
CA VAL A 74 -3.53 5.51 0.20
C VAL A 74 -5.02 5.26 0.37
N VAL A 75 -5.34 4.13 1.00
CA VAL A 75 -6.68 3.68 1.37
C VAL A 75 -6.87 3.58 2.89
N GLY A 76 -5.81 3.80 3.67
CA GLY A 76 -5.87 3.89 5.12
C GLY A 76 -4.54 4.38 5.71
N GLU A 77 -4.59 5.18 6.77
CA GLU A 77 -3.40 5.73 7.41
C GLU A 77 -2.55 4.68 8.13
N ASN A 78 -3.18 3.57 8.50
CA ASN A 78 -2.59 2.42 9.17
C ASN A 78 -3.55 1.22 9.05
N LEU A 79 -3.07 0.05 9.47
CA LEU A 79 -3.85 -1.19 9.42
C LEU A 79 -5.15 -1.12 10.24
N GLN A 80 -5.14 -0.44 11.39
CA GLN A 80 -6.31 -0.34 12.27
C GLN A 80 -7.44 0.48 11.61
N GLU A 81 -7.10 1.62 11.01
CA GLU A 81 -8.06 2.45 10.27
C GLU A 81 -8.57 1.74 9.02
N TYR A 82 -7.68 1.03 8.30
CA TYR A 82 -8.07 0.23 7.16
C TYR A 82 -9.09 -0.85 7.54
N VAL A 83 -8.84 -1.61 8.62
CA VAL A 83 -9.78 -2.62 9.12
C VAL A 83 -11.09 -1.99 9.62
N ARG A 84 -11.05 -0.81 10.25
CA ARG A 84 -12.28 -0.09 10.65
C ARG A 84 -13.15 0.28 9.44
N SER A 85 -12.54 0.76 8.37
CA SER A 85 -13.25 1.16 7.14
C SER A 85 -14.04 0.02 6.49
N TRP A 86 -13.69 -1.24 6.76
CA TRP A 86 -14.41 -2.40 6.27
C TRP A 86 -15.69 -2.68 7.06
N ASN A 87 -15.71 -2.34 8.35
CA ASN A 87 -16.84 -2.58 9.25
C ASN A 87 -17.87 -1.44 9.24
N GLU A 88 -17.50 -0.27 8.69
CA GLU A 88 -18.37 0.91 8.58
C GLU A 88 -19.13 0.98 7.23
N LYS A 89 -19.00 -0.05 6.38
CA LYS A 89 -19.82 -0.25 5.18
C LYS A 89 -21.06 -1.07 5.50
#